data_AF-X5VD11-F1
#
_entry.id   AF-X5VD11-F1
#
_cell.length_a   1.000
_cell.length_b   1.000
_cell.length_c   1.000
_cell.angle_alpha   90.00
_cell.angle_beta   90.00
_cell.angle_gamma   90.00
#
_symmetry.space_group_name_H-M   'P 1'
#
loop_
_entity.id
_entity.type
_entity.pdbx_description
1 polymer ?
#
loop_
_entity_poly.entity_id
_entity_poly.type
_entity_poly.pdbx_seq_one_letter_code
_entity_poly.pdbx_strand_id
1 'polypeptide(L)'
;MLAPEEFTVGTFASAPAGSLILPRNKHEATAIVGLLDEAPTAVFLGDRFQFHYFPTAGSENWSGLIIPNVRVEVDESTAFDPAYGNSPLGTVVRAATQLSIYAKTERSFGRHEAVPLVSNLPATYEGGVGFTKWQIVLGAGPEKRILLKIDVPATDQ
;
A
#
# COMPACT_ATOMS: atom_id res chain seq x y z
N MET A 1 -10.70 -8.62 -14.39
CA MET A 1 -11.12 -10.02 -14.18
C MET A 1 -9.91 -10.81 -13.72
N LEU A 2 -10.07 -11.65 -12.69
CA LEU A 2 -9.02 -12.50 -12.13
C LEU A 2 -9.25 -13.95 -12.52
N ALA A 3 -8.18 -14.70 -12.76
CA ALA A 3 -8.24 -16.14 -12.89
C ALA A 3 -8.32 -16.79 -11.48
N PRO A 4 -8.96 -17.96 -11.33
CA PRO A 4 -9.14 -18.61 -10.03
C PRO A 4 -7.83 -18.87 -9.24
N GLU A 5 -6.72 -19.07 -9.94
CA GLU A 5 -5.39 -19.29 -9.36
C GLU A 5 -4.71 -18.01 -8.85
N GLU A 6 -5.25 -16.84 -9.19
CA GLU A 6 -4.65 -15.54 -8.85
C GLU A 6 -5.11 -14.99 -7.52
N PHE A 7 -6.05 -15.68 -6.87
CA PHE A 7 -6.55 -15.26 -5.57
C PHE A 7 -6.87 -16.44 -4.68
N THR A 8 -6.94 -16.14 -3.39
CA THR A 8 -7.55 -17.00 -2.39
C THR A 8 -8.54 -16.20 -1.57
N VAL A 9 -9.24 -16.87 -0.65
CA VAL A 9 -10.13 -16.23 0.31
C VAL A 9 -9.59 -16.53 1.69
N GLY A 10 -9.39 -15.49 2.50
CA GLY A 10 -8.79 -15.64 3.82
C GLY A 10 -8.92 -14.39 4.68
N THR A 11 -8.34 -14.48 5.88
CA THR A 11 -8.23 -13.36 6.81
C THR A 11 -6.99 -12.53 6.49
N PHE A 12 -6.92 -11.31 7.02
CA PHE A 12 -5.74 -10.46 6.87
C PHE A 12 -4.51 -11.14 7.47
N ALA A 13 -4.66 -11.90 8.56
CA ALA A 13 -3.59 -12.68 9.17
C ALA A 13 -2.99 -13.75 8.24
N SER A 14 -3.73 -14.20 7.23
CA SER A 14 -3.27 -15.19 6.24
C SER A 14 -2.65 -14.56 4.99
N ALA A 15 -2.73 -13.24 4.83
CA ALA A 15 -2.26 -12.54 3.64
C ALA A 15 -0.75 -12.23 3.76
N PRO A 16 0.11 -12.74 2.86
CA PRO A 16 1.53 -12.40 2.88
C PRO A 16 1.73 -10.94 2.45
N ALA A 17 2.88 -10.36 2.82
CA ALA A 17 3.30 -9.07 2.28
C ALA A 17 3.34 -9.08 0.75
N GLY A 18 3.01 -7.96 0.13
CA GLY A 18 2.82 -7.86 -1.32
C GLY A 18 1.46 -8.40 -1.79
N SER A 19 0.48 -8.52 -0.90
CA SER A 19 -0.90 -8.88 -1.26
C SER A 19 -1.82 -7.66 -1.32
N LEU A 20 -2.75 -7.66 -2.27
CA LEU A 20 -3.94 -6.81 -2.28
C LEU A 20 -5.13 -7.61 -1.76
N ILE A 21 -5.88 -7.05 -0.83
CA ILE A 21 -7.13 -7.62 -0.31
C ILE A 21 -8.28 -6.79 -0.85
N LEU A 22 -9.22 -7.43 -1.56
CA LEU A 22 -10.44 -6.80 -2.06
C LEU A 22 -11.66 -7.24 -1.22
N PRO A 23 -12.61 -6.32 -0.98
CA PRO A 23 -13.82 -6.63 -0.24
C PRO A 23 -14.80 -7.47 -1.07
N ARG A 24 -15.49 -8.40 -0.42
CA ARG A 24 -16.57 -9.22 -0.98
C ARG A 24 -17.95 -8.68 -0.64
N ASN A 25 -18.02 -7.82 0.37
CA ASN A 25 -19.24 -7.18 0.84
C ASN A 25 -18.93 -5.82 1.49
N LYS A 26 -19.97 -5.07 1.86
CA LYS A 26 -19.89 -3.71 2.41
C LYS A 26 -19.25 -3.59 3.81
N HIS A 27 -18.97 -4.70 4.50
CA HIS A 27 -18.35 -4.72 5.82
C HIS A 27 -16.85 -5.03 5.77
N GLU A 28 -16.34 -5.39 4.59
CA GLU A 28 -14.91 -5.60 4.35
C GLU A 28 -14.30 -4.34 3.74
N ALA A 29 -12.98 -4.21 3.84
CA ALA A 29 -12.26 -3.04 3.34
C ALA A 29 -11.11 -3.46 2.42
N THR A 30 -10.84 -2.62 1.42
CA THR A 30 -9.70 -2.79 0.52
C THR A 30 -8.41 -2.46 1.26
N ALA A 31 -7.41 -3.34 1.20
CA ALA A 31 -6.13 -3.12 1.87
C ALA A 31 -4.94 -3.70 1.07
N ILE A 32 -3.76 -3.10 1.22
CA ILE A 32 -2.49 -3.68 0.77
C ILE A 32 -1.67 -4.12 1.98
N VAL A 33 -0.99 -5.26 1.89
CA VAL A 33 -0.13 -5.77 2.95
C VAL A 33 1.32 -5.43 2.65
N GLY A 34 1.93 -4.60 3.51
CA GLY A 34 3.36 -4.32 3.53
C GLY A 34 4.08 -5.04 4.67
N LEU A 35 5.33 -4.66 4.92
CA LEU A 35 6.13 -5.13 6.06
C LEU A 35 6.60 -3.95 6.90
N LEU A 36 6.19 -3.89 8.16
CA LEU A 36 6.67 -2.92 9.12
C LEU A 36 7.34 -3.69 10.26
N ASP A 37 8.60 -3.39 10.56
CA ASP A 37 9.41 -4.11 11.55
C ASP A 37 9.37 -5.65 11.37
N GLU A 38 9.51 -6.10 10.11
CA GLU A 38 9.40 -7.53 9.71
C GLU A 38 8.03 -8.17 9.94
N ALA A 39 7.02 -7.41 10.38
CA ALA A 39 5.66 -7.87 10.60
C ALA A 39 4.73 -7.48 9.43
N PRO A 40 3.96 -8.44 8.86
CA PRO A 40 2.96 -8.14 7.85
C PRO A 40 1.92 -7.15 8.38
N THR A 41 1.80 -6.02 7.69
CA THR A 41 1.03 -4.87 8.13
C THR A 41 0.06 -4.45 7.03
N ALA A 42 -1.23 -4.45 7.33
CA ALA A 42 -2.25 -4.05 6.39
C ALA A 42 -2.42 -2.53 6.41
N VAL A 43 -2.48 -1.92 5.23
CA VAL A 43 -2.81 -0.51 5.04
C VAL A 43 -4.10 -0.43 4.25
N PHE A 44 -5.14 0.18 4.82
CA PHE A 44 -6.42 0.38 4.14
C PHE A 44 -6.29 1.40 3.02
N LEU A 45 -6.90 1.11 1.87
CA LEU A 45 -6.80 1.91 0.64
C LEU A 45 -8.12 2.56 0.21
N GLY A 46 -9.22 2.22 0.88
CA GLY A 46 -10.53 2.80 0.64
C GLY A 46 -11.31 3.07 1.93
N ASP A 47 -12.45 3.73 1.77
CA ASP A 47 -13.49 3.92 2.78
C ASP A 47 -13.06 4.75 4.01
N ARG A 48 -13.76 4.56 5.13
CA ARG A 48 -13.64 5.32 6.39
C ARG A 48 -12.23 5.28 7.00
N PHE A 49 -11.45 4.26 6.71
CA PHE A 49 -10.13 4.04 7.29
C PHE A 49 -9.00 4.24 6.30
N GLN A 50 -9.22 4.95 5.18
CA GLN A 50 -8.21 5.15 4.16
C GLN A 50 -6.87 5.62 4.78
N PHE A 51 -5.80 4.92 4.42
CA PHE A 51 -4.43 5.09 4.89
C PHE A 51 -4.20 4.88 6.39
N HIS A 52 -5.12 4.19 7.06
CA HIS A 52 -4.84 3.61 8.37
C HIS A 52 -4.15 2.28 8.20
N TYR A 53 -3.24 1.96 9.12
CA TYR A 53 -2.55 0.68 9.14
C TYR A 53 -2.69 -0.04 10.49
N PHE A 54 -2.57 -1.36 10.45
CA PHE A 54 -2.46 -2.19 11.64
C PHE A 54 -1.70 -3.50 11.33
N PRO A 55 -0.98 -4.08 12.31
CA PRO A 55 -0.37 -5.40 12.17
C PRO A 55 -1.42 -6.48 11.90
N THR A 56 -1.18 -7.35 10.92
CA THR A 56 -2.16 -8.39 10.54
C THR A 56 -2.21 -9.56 11.50
N ALA A 57 -1.19 -9.76 12.34
CA ALA A 57 -1.12 -10.84 13.30
C ALA A 57 -2.32 -10.80 14.28
N GLY A 58 -3.01 -11.94 14.42
CA GLY A 58 -4.21 -12.05 15.26
C GLY A 58 -5.47 -11.36 14.70
N SER A 59 -5.40 -10.80 13.49
CA SER A 59 -6.53 -10.18 12.81
C SER A 59 -7.37 -11.23 12.06
N GLU A 60 -8.23 -11.93 12.79
CA GLU A 60 -9.15 -12.93 12.22
C GLU A 60 -10.49 -12.33 11.77
N ASN A 61 -10.83 -11.14 12.29
CA ASN A 61 -12.10 -10.45 12.00
C ASN A 61 -12.10 -9.71 10.65
N TRP A 62 -10.92 -9.48 10.07
CA TRP A 62 -10.77 -8.85 8.77
C TRP A 62 -10.48 -9.92 7.73
N SER A 63 -11.27 -9.94 6.66
CA SER A 63 -11.17 -10.94 5.59
C SER A 63 -11.54 -10.36 4.25
N GLY A 64 -11.20 -11.08 3.18
CA GLY A 64 -11.51 -10.66 1.82
C GLY A 64 -10.95 -11.62 0.78
N LEU A 65 -10.98 -11.17 -0.47
CA LEU A 65 -10.33 -11.83 -1.59
C LEU A 65 -8.87 -11.37 -1.65
N ILE A 66 -7.94 -12.29 -1.41
CA ILE A 66 -6.50 -12.03 -1.31
C ILE A 66 -5.85 -12.31 -2.66
N ILE A 67 -5.21 -11.31 -3.24
CA ILE A 67 -4.45 -11.37 -4.49
C ILE A 67 -2.97 -11.19 -4.13
N PRO A 68 -2.17 -12.27 -4.04
CA PRO A 68 -0.76 -12.17 -3.71
C PRO A 68 0.07 -11.65 -4.88
N ASN A 69 1.34 -11.32 -4.63
CA ASN A 69 2.34 -10.96 -5.63
C ASN A 69 1.93 -9.78 -6.53
N VAL A 70 1.20 -8.82 -5.96
CA VAL A 70 0.90 -7.57 -6.65
C VAL A 70 2.14 -6.67 -6.69
N ARG A 71 2.19 -5.79 -7.68
CA ARG A 71 3.27 -4.82 -7.86
C ARG A 71 2.72 -3.41 -7.69
N VAL A 72 3.56 -2.53 -7.15
CA VAL A 72 3.27 -1.10 -7.06
C VAL A 72 3.99 -0.39 -8.19
N GLU A 73 3.25 0.40 -8.96
CA GLU A 73 3.78 1.31 -9.98
C GLU A 73 3.43 2.75 -9.59
N VAL A 74 4.34 3.69 -9.85
CA VAL A 74 4.18 5.11 -9.53
C VAL A 74 4.01 5.93 -10.80
N ASP A 75 3.39 7.10 -10.69
CA ASP A 75 3.26 8.07 -11.78
C ASP A 75 4.29 9.19 -11.58
N GLU A 76 5.30 9.22 -12.46
CA GLU A 76 6.41 10.17 -12.40
C GLU A 76 5.99 11.63 -12.55
N SER A 77 4.82 11.90 -13.14
CA SER A 77 4.29 13.26 -13.27
C SER A 77 3.88 13.87 -11.92
N THR A 78 3.75 13.05 -10.88
CA THR A 78 3.41 13.46 -9.51
C THR A 78 4.58 13.40 -8.54
N ALA A 79 5.80 13.29 -9.06
CA ALA A 79 7.02 13.27 -8.26
C ALA A 79 7.20 14.57 -7.47
N PHE A 80 7.55 14.46 -6.18
CA PHE A 80 7.91 15.60 -5.33
C PHE A 80 8.99 15.22 -4.31
N ASP A 81 9.63 16.23 -3.71
CA ASP A 81 10.60 16.02 -2.65
C ASP A 81 9.89 15.90 -1.28
N PRO A 82 9.91 14.72 -0.63
CA PRO A 82 9.24 14.49 0.65
C PRO A 82 9.89 15.25 1.82
N ALA A 83 11.09 15.82 1.66
CA ALA A 83 11.77 16.60 2.71
C ALA A 83 11.29 18.06 2.81
N TYR A 84 10.75 18.62 1.73
CA TYR A 84 10.37 20.04 1.65
C TYR A 84 8.85 20.28 1.72
N GLY A 85 8.05 19.27 2.04
CA GLY A 85 6.59 19.39 2.09
C GLY A 85 5.94 18.50 3.13
N ASN A 86 4.71 18.85 3.51
CA ASN A 86 3.86 17.95 4.28
C ASN A 86 3.36 16.84 3.33
N SER A 87 3.94 15.64 3.46
CA SER A 87 3.56 14.52 2.61
C SER A 87 2.19 13.97 3.06
N PRO A 88 1.16 14.02 2.20
CA PRO A 88 -0.16 13.51 2.58
C PRO A 88 -0.12 11.99 2.82
N LEU A 89 -1.00 11.50 3.69
CA LEU A 89 -1.23 10.07 3.85
C LEU A 89 -1.62 9.44 2.52
N GLY A 90 -1.14 8.23 2.28
CA GLY A 90 -1.32 7.52 1.02
C GLY A 90 -0.24 7.79 -0.02
N THR A 91 0.59 8.81 0.18
CA THR A 91 1.79 9.02 -0.64
C THR A 91 2.68 7.80 -0.53
N VAL A 92 3.25 7.38 -1.67
CA VAL A 92 4.35 6.41 -1.68
C VAL A 92 5.69 7.12 -1.85
N VAL A 93 6.68 6.74 -1.05
CA VAL A 93 8.01 7.37 -1.03
C VAL A 93 9.07 6.32 -1.32
N ARG A 94 9.87 6.59 -2.37
CA ARG A 94 11.05 5.81 -2.71
C ARG A 94 12.25 6.43 -2.00
N ALA A 95 12.82 5.73 -1.03
CA ALA A 95 14.02 6.14 -0.30
C ALA A 95 14.87 4.92 0.10
N ALA A 96 16.19 5.09 0.22
CA ALA A 96 17.13 4.01 0.51
C ALA A 96 16.91 2.81 -0.43
N THR A 97 16.57 1.63 0.11
CA THR A 97 16.33 0.39 -0.65
C THR A 97 14.84 -0.02 -0.71
N GLN A 98 13.91 0.91 -0.45
CA GLN A 98 12.48 0.60 -0.35
C GLN A 98 11.55 1.63 -0.99
N LEU A 99 10.32 1.19 -1.26
CA LEU A 99 9.16 2.01 -1.56
C LEU A 99 8.14 1.80 -0.43
N SER A 100 7.80 2.86 0.28
CA SER A 100 6.93 2.80 1.46
C SER A 100 5.72 3.72 1.29
N ILE A 101 4.56 3.32 1.81
CA ILE A 101 3.37 4.19 1.90
C ILE A 101 3.36 4.92 3.24
N TYR A 102 3.03 6.20 3.23
CA TYR A 102 2.76 6.94 4.46
C TYR A 102 1.35 6.65 4.95
N ALA A 103 1.26 6.00 6.10
CA ALA A 103 0.00 5.59 6.72
C ALA A 103 0.00 6.02 8.20
N LYS A 104 -1.14 5.94 8.88
CA LYS A 104 -1.23 6.23 10.33
C LYS A 104 -1.89 5.09 11.10
N THR A 105 -1.59 4.98 12.38
CA THR A 105 -2.39 4.12 13.26
C THR A 105 -3.70 4.82 13.63
N GLU A 106 -4.71 4.05 14.02
CA GLU A 106 -5.99 4.57 14.51
C GLU A 106 -5.85 5.49 15.75
N ARG A 107 -4.75 5.36 16.51
CA ARG A 107 -4.52 6.10 17.76
C ARG A 107 -3.36 7.11 17.70
N SER A 108 -2.84 7.42 16.52
CA SER A 108 -1.73 8.36 16.34
C SER A 108 -2.23 9.81 16.15
N PHE A 109 -1.73 10.72 16.99
CA PHE A 109 -2.04 12.15 16.96
C PHE A 109 -1.00 13.02 16.24
N GLY A 110 -0.03 12.47 15.50
CA GLY A 110 0.94 13.36 14.85
C GLY A 110 2.04 12.82 13.97
N ARG A 111 2.26 11.50 13.88
CA ARG A 111 3.29 10.96 12.96
C ARG A 111 2.66 9.92 12.04
N HIS A 112 2.76 10.18 10.74
CA HIS A 112 2.61 9.12 9.74
C HIS A 112 3.82 8.21 9.82
N GLU A 113 3.62 6.95 9.53
CA GLU A 113 4.64 5.93 9.50
C GLU A 113 4.80 5.45 8.06
N ALA A 114 6.04 5.20 7.69
CA ALA A 114 6.36 4.63 6.40
C ALA A 114 6.22 3.12 6.50
N VAL A 115 5.20 2.55 5.87
CA VAL A 115 5.01 1.10 5.77
C VAL A 115 5.61 0.62 4.45
N PRO A 116 6.75 -0.10 4.45
CA PRO A 116 7.35 -0.69 3.25
C PRO A 116 6.36 -1.56 2.48
N LEU A 117 6.14 -1.23 1.21
CA LEU A 117 5.37 -2.04 0.26
C LEU A 117 6.29 -2.87 -0.65
N VAL A 118 7.48 -2.35 -0.94
CA VAL A 118 8.51 -3.02 -1.74
C VAL A 118 9.87 -2.78 -1.09
N SER A 119 10.63 -3.84 -0.90
CA SER A 119 11.98 -3.81 -0.31
C SER A 119 13.03 -4.32 -1.31
N ASN A 120 14.32 -4.22 -0.95
CA ASN A 120 15.45 -4.71 -1.76
C ASN A 120 15.58 -4.03 -3.13
N LEU A 121 15.15 -2.77 -3.24
CA LEU A 121 15.35 -1.95 -4.43
C LEU A 121 16.79 -1.39 -4.48
N PRO A 122 17.34 -1.11 -5.67
CA PRO A 122 18.67 -0.49 -5.81
C PRO A 122 18.74 0.83 -5.03
N ALA A 123 19.76 1.01 -4.19
CA ALA A 123 19.86 2.17 -3.29
C ALA A 123 19.69 3.52 -4.03
N THR A 124 18.90 4.42 -3.46
CA THR A 124 18.86 5.83 -3.90
C THR A 124 20.07 6.59 -3.36
N TYR A 125 20.38 7.74 -3.96
CA TYR A 125 21.26 8.74 -3.35
C TYR A 125 20.60 9.36 -2.10
N GLU A 126 21.31 10.18 -1.33
CA GLU A 126 20.76 10.84 -0.14
C GLU A 126 19.44 11.57 -0.46
N GLY A 127 18.38 11.21 0.25
CA GLY A 127 17.02 11.73 0.03
C GLY A 127 16.05 10.66 -0.46
N GLY A 128 14.92 11.12 -1.02
CA GLY A 128 13.89 10.26 -1.57
C GLY A 128 12.97 11.04 -2.51
N VAL A 129 12.05 10.33 -3.16
CA VAL A 129 11.03 10.93 -4.02
C VAL A 129 9.66 10.38 -3.63
N GLY A 130 8.71 11.30 -3.40
CA GLY A 130 7.32 11.00 -3.12
C GLY A 130 6.48 11.03 -4.40
N PHE A 131 5.42 10.23 -4.44
CA PHE A 131 4.44 10.22 -5.52
C PHE A 131 3.03 10.21 -4.93
N THR A 132 2.18 11.13 -5.40
CA THR A 132 0.77 11.20 -4.99
C THR A 132 -0.14 10.32 -5.85
N LYS A 133 0.32 9.92 -7.04
CA LYS A 133 -0.39 8.95 -7.89
C LYS A 133 0.42 7.68 -8.05
N TRP A 134 -0.25 6.56 -7.79
CA TRP A 134 0.31 5.23 -7.92
C TRP A 134 -0.80 4.20 -8.13
N GLN A 135 -0.41 2.99 -8.51
CA GLN A 135 -1.35 1.92 -8.81
C GLN A 135 -0.82 0.56 -8.37
N ILE A 136 -1.76 -0.34 -8.11
CA ILE A 136 -1.50 -1.74 -7.80
C ILE A 136 -1.84 -2.55 -9.03
N VAL A 137 -0.87 -3.34 -9.49
CA VAL A 137 -0.98 -4.13 -10.72
C VAL A 137 -0.67 -5.59 -10.46
N LEU A 138 -1.21 -6.47 -11.30
CA LEU A 138 -0.87 -7.88 -11.35
C LEU A 138 -0.23 -8.20 -12.71
N GLY A 139 0.84 -8.99 -12.69
CA GLY A 139 1.60 -9.34 -13.88
C GLY A 139 2.58 -8.26 -14.36
N ALA A 140 3.03 -8.40 -15.61
CA ALA A 140 4.00 -7.52 -16.24
C ALA A 140 3.82 -7.53 -17.77
N GLY A 141 4.32 -6.50 -18.45
CA GLY A 141 4.30 -6.43 -19.91
C GLY A 141 2.87 -6.47 -20.46
N PRO A 142 2.61 -7.24 -21.53
CA PRO A 142 1.29 -7.34 -22.15
C PRO A 142 0.19 -7.91 -21.23
N GLU A 143 0.55 -8.75 -20.26
CA GLU A 143 -0.39 -9.39 -19.32
C GLU A 143 -0.70 -8.52 -18.09
N LYS A 144 -0.13 -7.30 -18.03
CA LYS A 144 -0.33 -6.40 -16.90
C LYS A 144 -1.79 -5.99 -16.79
N ARG A 145 -2.35 -6.15 -15.58
CA ARG A 145 -3.68 -5.65 -15.22
C ARG A 145 -3.58 -4.69 -14.05
N ILE A 146 -4.21 -3.53 -14.20
CA ILE A 146 -4.37 -2.57 -13.11
C ILE A 146 -5.54 -3.03 -12.25
N LEU A 147 -5.28 -3.27 -10.97
CA LEU A 147 -6.28 -3.71 -9.99
C LEU A 147 -6.87 -2.53 -9.23
N LEU A 148 -6.03 -1.55 -8.86
CA LEU A 148 -6.43 -0.37 -8.11
C LEU A 148 -5.56 0.82 -8.48
N LYS A 149 -6.16 2.01 -8.56
CA LYS A 149 -5.47 3.29 -8.72
C LYS A 149 -5.70 4.14 -7.48
N ILE A 150 -4.66 4.80 -7.01
CA ILE A 150 -4.68 5.72 -5.88
C ILE A 150 -4.24 7.09 -6.39
N ASP A 151 -5.07 8.09 -6.11
CA ASP A 151 -4.78 9.50 -6.37
C ASP A 151 -4.96 10.24 -5.05
N VAL A 152 -3.84 10.64 -4.46
CA VAL A 152 -3.82 11.36 -3.20
C VAL A 152 -3.97 12.85 -3.52
N PRO A 153 -5.03 13.50 -3.02
CA PRO A 153 -5.18 14.93 -3.24
C PRO A 153 -3.99 15.65 -2.61
N ALA A 154 -3.37 16.55 -3.37
CA ALA A 154 -2.35 17.44 -2.84
C ALA A 154 -2.95 18.18 -1.64
N THR A 155 -2.22 18.20 -0.52
CA THR A 155 -2.61 19.07 0.58
C THR A 155 -2.22 20.48 0.16
N ASP A 156 -3.20 21.39 0.05
CA ASP A 156 -2.91 22.81 -0.21
C ASP A 156 -1.85 23.28 0.81
N GLN A 157 -0.76 23.85 0.30
CA GLN A 157 0.35 24.40 1.09
C GLN A 157 -0.05 25.69 1.80
#